data_AF-A0A257JB76-F1
#
_entry.id   AF-A0A257JB76-F1
#
_cell.length_a   1.000
_cell.length_b   1.000
_cell.length_c   1.000
_cell.angle_alpha   90.00
_cell.angle_beta   90.00
_cell.angle_gamma   90.00
#
_symmetry.space_group_name_H-M   'P 1'
#
loop_
_entity.id
_entity.type
_entity.pdbx_description
1 polymer ?
#
loop_
_entity_poly.entity_id
_entity_poly.type
_entity_poly.pdbx_seq_one_letter_code
_entity_poly.pdbx_strand_id
1 'polypeptide(L)'
;MDLPWLHKSAPAAVEPVAAAAAALALPSPTPLPALPPGSAPNYRAIVQQYGPAVVGVTVEGTRNAEGDEADPVQRFLRGLPGARAPAGKQPFKGMGSGFIVAADGLIFTNAHVVKDAQEVTVRLADRREFSAKVLGSDATTDIAVLRIPAQGLPTVRLGAPKLLQVGAPVLAIGPPYGET
;
A
#
# COMPACT_ATOMS: atom_id res chain seq x y z
N MET A 1 53.41 27.09 54.87
CA MET A 1 52.52 28.24 54.69
C MET A 1 51.10 27.73 54.73
N ASP A 2 50.54 27.83 55.92
CA ASP A 2 49.36 27.16 56.44
C ASP A 2 48.06 27.53 55.71
N LEU A 3 47.31 26.50 55.34
CA LEU A 3 46.05 26.56 54.61
C LEU A 3 44.89 26.87 55.59
N PRO A 4 44.21 28.02 55.46
CA PRO A 4 43.35 28.60 56.51
C PRO A 4 41.94 28.00 56.60
N TRP A 5 41.69 26.84 55.99
CA TRP A 5 40.35 26.24 55.92
C TRP A 5 40.17 25.02 56.83
N LEU A 6 41.15 24.73 57.70
CA LEU A 6 41.08 23.65 58.69
C LEU A 6 40.35 24.11 59.97
N HIS A 7 39.06 24.41 59.89
CA HIS A 7 38.17 24.41 61.05
C HIS A 7 37.10 23.34 60.91
N LYS A 8 37.19 22.38 61.83
CA LYS A 8 36.32 21.23 62.02
C LYS A 8 34.99 21.70 62.64
N SER A 9 33.93 21.79 61.85
CA SER A 9 32.57 21.88 62.38
C SER A 9 32.05 20.49 62.70
N ALA A 10 31.62 20.28 63.95
CA ALA A 10 30.98 19.05 64.42
C ALA A 10 29.70 18.76 63.61
N PRO A 11 29.34 17.47 63.38
CA PRO A 11 28.18 17.12 62.57
C PRO A 11 26.89 17.47 63.32
N ALA A 12 26.04 18.29 62.70
CA ALA A 12 24.65 18.42 63.12
C ALA A 12 23.93 17.09 62.84
N ALA A 13 23.24 16.56 63.84
CA ALA A 13 22.46 15.34 63.74
C ALA A 13 21.39 15.50 62.65
N VAL A 14 21.46 14.63 61.63
CA VAL A 14 20.43 14.52 60.59
C VAL A 14 19.34 13.60 61.16
N GLU A 15 18.19 14.17 61.50
CA GLU A 15 17.02 13.37 61.83
C GLU A 15 16.59 12.54 60.61
N PRO A 16 16.16 11.27 60.78
CA PRO A 16 15.70 10.47 59.67
C PRO A 16 14.39 11.06 59.15
N VAL A 17 14.44 11.71 57.98
CA VAL A 17 13.23 12.04 57.23
C VAL A 17 12.59 10.72 56.82
N ALA A 18 11.50 10.39 57.50
CA ALA A 18 10.67 9.24 57.17
C ALA A 18 10.26 9.34 55.69
N ALA A 19 10.76 8.40 54.88
CA ALA A 19 10.39 8.25 53.49
C ALA A 19 8.92 7.80 53.42
N ALA A 20 8.01 8.76 53.27
CA ALA A 20 6.65 8.48 52.85
C ALA A 20 6.69 8.07 51.38
N ALA A 21 6.82 6.77 51.11
CA ALA A 21 6.58 6.18 49.81
C ALA A 21 5.08 6.31 49.48
N ALA A 22 4.69 7.44 48.89
CA ALA A 22 3.39 7.59 48.27
C ALA A 22 3.35 6.67 47.04
N ALA A 23 2.69 5.51 47.17
CA ALA A 23 2.37 4.67 46.03
C ALA A 23 1.47 5.47 45.08
N LEU A 24 2.01 5.90 43.94
CA LEU A 24 1.25 6.50 42.85
C LEU A 24 0.33 5.42 42.29
N ALA A 25 -0.95 5.44 42.70
CA ALA A 25 -1.98 4.62 42.07
C ALA A 25 -2.14 5.08 40.62
N LEU A 26 -1.79 4.20 39.67
CA LEU A 26 -2.04 4.46 38.25
C LEU A 26 -3.57 4.55 38.04
N PRO A 27 -4.07 5.56 37.30
CA PRO A 27 -5.49 5.66 37.02
C PRO A 27 -5.95 4.41 36.25
N SER A 28 -7.05 3.82 36.70
CA SER A 28 -7.68 2.72 35.99
C SER A 28 -8.16 3.20 34.62
N PRO A 29 -7.92 2.44 33.53
CA PRO A 29 -8.34 2.85 32.19
C PRO A 29 -9.87 3.00 32.16
N THR A 30 -10.33 4.17 31.72
CA THR A 30 -11.76 4.42 31.50
C THR A 30 -12.25 3.46 30.40
N PRO A 31 -13.31 2.66 30.63
CA PRO A 31 -13.84 1.76 29.61
C PRO A 31 -14.36 2.59 28.43
N LEU A 32 -13.95 2.19 27.21
CA LEU A 32 -14.44 2.84 25.99
C LEU A 32 -15.94 2.58 25.83
N PRO A 33 -16.73 3.59 25.40
CA PRO A 33 -18.14 3.40 25.12
C PRO A 33 -18.33 2.35 24.02
N ALA A 34 -19.23 1.40 24.24
CA ALA A 34 -19.57 0.37 23.26
C ALA A 34 -20.26 1.02 22.05
N LEU A 35 -19.85 0.62 20.84
CA LEU A 35 -20.50 1.06 19.62
C LEU A 35 -21.93 0.48 19.54
N PRO A 36 -22.93 1.28 19.09
CA PRO A 36 -24.28 0.77 18.89
C PRO A 36 -24.30 -0.41 17.90
N PRO A 37 -25.16 -1.42 18.10
CA PRO A 37 -25.38 -2.46 17.10
C PRO A 37 -25.92 -1.84 15.80
N GLY A 38 -25.37 -2.24 14.65
CA GLY A 38 -25.68 -1.65 13.33
C GLY A 38 -24.77 -0.49 12.91
N SER A 39 -23.73 -0.19 13.70
CA SER A 39 -22.69 0.80 13.36
C SER A 39 -21.74 0.35 12.24
N ALA A 40 -21.76 -0.93 11.85
CA ALA A 40 -20.96 -1.44 10.75
C ALA A 40 -21.59 -1.09 9.39
N PRO A 41 -20.81 -0.61 8.40
CA PRO A 41 -21.28 -0.39 7.05
C PRO A 41 -21.91 -1.65 6.44
N ASN A 42 -22.94 -1.47 5.60
CA ASN A 42 -23.51 -2.58 4.82
C ASN A 42 -22.58 -2.92 3.64
N TYR A 43 -21.55 -3.74 3.92
CA TYR A 43 -20.54 -4.12 2.93
C TYR A 43 -21.12 -4.80 1.69
N ARG A 44 -22.19 -5.61 1.85
CA ARG A 44 -22.86 -6.27 0.71
C ARG A 44 -23.42 -5.24 -0.27
N ALA A 45 -24.11 -4.21 0.23
CA ALA A 45 -24.67 -3.17 -0.62
C ALA A 45 -23.56 -2.39 -1.36
N ILE A 46 -22.44 -2.11 -0.67
CA ILE A 46 -21.28 -1.43 -1.26
C ILE A 46 -20.71 -2.26 -2.41
N VAL A 47 -20.49 -3.56 -2.21
CA VAL A 47 -19.96 -4.45 -3.26
C VAL A 47 -20.94 -4.58 -4.42
N GLN A 48 -22.25 -4.71 -4.16
CA GLN A 48 -23.26 -4.78 -5.22
C GLN A 48 -23.30 -3.50 -6.06
N GLN A 49 -23.09 -2.34 -5.44
CA GLN A 49 -23.13 -1.06 -6.11
C GLN A 49 -21.85 -0.75 -6.89
N TYR A 50 -20.67 -1.01 -6.31
CA TYR A 50 -19.39 -0.58 -6.88
C TYR A 50 -18.57 -1.71 -7.52
N GLY A 51 -18.86 -2.98 -7.19
CA GLY A 51 -18.19 -4.14 -7.77
C GLY A 51 -18.18 -4.15 -9.31
N PRO A 52 -19.28 -3.80 -10.01
CA PRO A 52 -19.29 -3.75 -11.47
C PRO A 52 -18.31 -2.73 -12.09
N ALA A 53 -17.90 -1.70 -11.33
CA ALA A 53 -16.95 -0.69 -11.77
C ALA A 53 -15.48 -1.06 -11.50
N VAL A 54 -15.23 -2.22 -10.85
CA VAL A 54 -13.90 -2.75 -10.62
C VAL A 54 -13.51 -3.64 -11.79
N VAL A 55 -12.29 -3.45 -12.29
CA VAL A 55 -11.78 -4.17 -13.47
C VAL A 55 -10.50 -4.92 -13.15
N GLY A 56 -10.28 -6.02 -13.86
CA GLY A 56 -8.98 -6.68 -13.92
C GLY A 56 -8.10 -6.00 -14.96
N VAL A 57 -6.82 -5.83 -14.67
CA VAL A 57 -5.82 -5.31 -15.60
C VAL A 57 -4.76 -6.38 -15.80
N THR A 58 -4.57 -6.83 -17.03
CA THR A 58 -3.49 -7.74 -17.41
C THR A 58 -2.53 -6.98 -18.31
N VAL A 59 -1.24 -7.17 -18.09
CA VAL A 59 -0.20 -6.56 -18.91
C VAL A 59 0.76 -7.60 -19.44
N GLU A 60 1.24 -7.38 -20.65
CA GLU A 60 2.26 -8.20 -21.27
C GLU A 60 3.35 -7.28 -21.83
N GLY A 61 4.61 -7.67 -21.64
CA GLY A 61 5.74 -6.86 -22.05
C GLY A 61 7.02 -7.68 -22.08
N THR A 62 8.14 -6.99 -22.31
CA THR A 62 9.46 -7.63 -22.32
C THR A 62 10.44 -6.80 -21.53
N ARG A 63 11.13 -7.42 -20.56
CA ARG A 63 12.13 -6.77 -19.72
C ARG A 63 13.51 -7.27 -20.09
N ASN A 64 14.51 -6.39 -20.12
CA ASN A 64 15.89 -6.81 -20.35
C ASN A 64 16.37 -7.60 -19.12
N ALA A 65 16.84 -8.83 -19.34
CA ALA A 65 17.47 -9.64 -18.30
C ALA A 65 18.90 -9.16 -17.95
N GLU A 66 19.45 -8.24 -18.74
CA GLU A 66 20.71 -7.54 -18.44
C GLU A 66 20.46 -6.45 -17.40
N GLY A 67 20.45 -6.83 -16.12
CA GLY A 67 20.32 -5.85 -15.03
C GLY A 67 20.28 -6.43 -13.62
N ASP A 68 19.97 -7.71 -13.43
CA ASP A 68 20.10 -8.34 -12.12
C ASP A 68 21.53 -8.83 -11.90
N GLU A 69 22.46 -7.88 -11.75
CA GLU A 69 23.81 -8.12 -11.21
C GLU A 69 23.80 -8.75 -9.79
N ALA A 70 22.62 -8.86 -9.18
CA ALA A 70 22.39 -9.27 -7.81
C ALA A 70 22.17 -10.78 -7.60
N ASP A 71 22.02 -11.60 -8.64
CA ASP A 71 21.85 -13.05 -8.42
C ASP A 71 23.21 -13.76 -8.21
N PRO A 72 23.55 -14.18 -6.96
CA PRO A 72 24.81 -14.83 -6.66
C PRO A 72 25.03 -16.13 -7.45
N VAL A 73 23.94 -16.79 -7.88
CA VAL A 73 24.00 -18.01 -8.69
C VAL A 73 24.43 -17.68 -10.12
N GLN A 74 23.94 -16.58 -10.69
CA GLN A 74 24.29 -16.17 -12.05
C GLN A 74 25.74 -15.67 -12.14
N ARG A 75 26.24 -15.00 -11.08
CA ARG A 75 27.67 -14.64 -10.94
C ARG A 75 28.57 -15.88 -10.88
N PHE A 76 28.17 -16.88 -10.10
CA PHE A 76 28.91 -18.15 -10.00
C PHE A 76 28.97 -18.87 -11.35
N LEU A 77 27.84 -18.97 -12.05
CA LEU A 77 27.75 -19.62 -13.35
C LEU A 77 28.60 -18.92 -14.42
N ARG A 78 28.65 -17.58 -14.45
CA ARG A 78 29.43 -16.83 -15.47
C ARG A 78 30.94 -17.07 -15.40
N GLY A 79 31.46 -17.52 -14.26
CA GLY A 79 32.86 -17.90 -14.09
C GLY A 79 33.22 -19.30 -14.61
N LEU A 80 32.23 -20.13 -14.96
CA LEU A 80 32.46 -21.45 -15.53
C LEU A 80 32.70 -21.38 -17.05
N PRO A 81 33.78 -22.00 -17.57
CA PRO A 81 34.01 -22.10 -19.01
C PRO A 81 32.85 -22.85 -19.67
N GLY A 82 32.10 -22.17 -20.54
CA GLY A 82 30.94 -22.71 -21.26
C GLY A 82 29.57 -22.22 -20.77
N ALA A 83 29.50 -21.48 -19.66
CA ALA A 83 28.25 -20.92 -19.16
C ALA A 83 27.86 -19.64 -19.93
N ARG A 84 26.77 -19.72 -20.69
CA ARG A 84 26.16 -18.57 -21.36
C ARG A 84 25.11 -17.97 -20.44
N ALA A 85 25.34 -16.75 -19.94
CA ALA A 85 24.29 -16.01 -19.24
C ALA A 85 23.10 -15.84 -20.20
N PRO A 86 21.84 -15.95 -19.71
CA PRO A 86 20.67 -15.61 -20.51
C PRO A 86 20.72 -14.11 -20.83
N ALA A 87 21.29 -13.79 -21.98
CA ALA A 87 21.29 -12.44 -22.55
C ALA A 87 20.04 -12.31 -23.41
N GLY A 88 19.17 -11.36 -23.09
CA GLY A 88 17.99 -11.08 -23.90
C GLY A 88 16.86 -10.39 -23.17
N LYS A 89 15.87 -9.98 -23.97
CA LYS A 89 14.56 -9.52 -23.51
C LYS A 89 13.74 -10.74 -23.08
N GLN A 90 13.37 -10.83 -21.81
CA GLN A 90 12.51 -11.89 -21.29
C GLN A 90 11.06 -11.40 -21.23
N PRO A 91 10.10 -12.16 -21.79
CA PRO A 91 8.68 -11.79 -21.68
C PRO A 91 8.26 -11.83 -20.22
N PHE A 92 7.43 -10.87 -19.84
CA PHE A 92 6.77 -10.86 -18.54
C PHE A 92 5.27 -10.66 -18.71
N LYS A 93 4.53 -11.18 -17.74
CA LYS A 93 3.10 -10.97 -17.60
C LYS A 93 2.83 -10.41 -16.21
N GLY A 94 2.06 -9.33 -16.16
CA GLY A 94 1.64 -8.68 -14.92
C GLY A 94 0.12 -8.71 -14.81
N MET A 95 -0.37 -8.66 -13.58
CA MET A 95 -1.79 -8.56 -13.28
C MET A 95 -2.01 -7.51 -12.19
N GLY A 96 -3.15 -6.85 -12.25
CA GLY A 96 -3.57 -5.83 -11.30
C GLY A 96 -5.06 -5.59 -11.38
N SER A 97 -5.51 -4.55 -10.70
CA SER A 97 -6.90 -4.11 -10.71
C SER A 97 -6.99 -2.63 -11.04
N GLY A 98 -8.19 -2.19 -11.42
CA GLY A 98 -8.47 -0.79 -11.64
C GLY A 98 -9.92 -0.44 -11.37
N PHE A 99 -10.23 0.84 -11.47
CA PHE A 99 -11.57 1.38 -11.26
C PHE A 99 -12.00 2.24 -12.44
N ILE A 100 -13.22 2.03 -12.90
CA ILE A 100 -13.84 2.87 -13.92
C ILE A 100 -14.32 4.16 -13.25
N VAL A 101 -13.72 5.29 -13.61
CA VAL A 101 -14.02 6.63 -13.06
C VAL A 101 -14.89 7.49 -13.99
N ALA A 102 -15.04 7.10 -15.25
CA ALA A 102 -15.97 7.73 -16.18
C ALA A 102 -16.64 6.71 -17.10
N ALA A 103 -17.90 6.95 -17.42
CA ALA A 103 -18.76 6.01 -18.15
C ALA A 103 -18.31 5.76 -19.60
N ASP A 104 -17.34 6.53 -20.09
CA ASP A 104 -16.79 6.51 -21.44
C ASP A 104 -15.47 5.72 -21.57
N GLY A 105 -15.09 4.96 -20.53
CA GLY A 105 -13.90 4.11 -20.53
C GLY A 105 -12.69 4.67 -19.79
N LEU A 106 -12.83 5.86 -19.18
CA LEU A 106 -12.25 6.30 -17.91
C LEU A 106 -11.68 5.29 -16.88
N ILE A 107 -10.40 4.88 -16.84
CA ILE A 107 -9.93 3.93 -15.80
C ILE A 107 -8.69 4.43 -15.04
N PHE A 108 -8.68 4.24 -13.72
CA PHE A 108 -7.49 4.37 -12.86
C PHE A 108 -6.95 3.01 -12.44
N THR A 109 -5.63 2.87 -12.42
CA THR A 109 -4.88 1.70 -11.90
C THR A 109 -3.56 2.18 -11.33
N ASN A 110 -2.71 1.26 -10.87
CA ASN A 110 -1.39 1.56 -10.37
C ASN A 110 -0.38 1.76 -11.51
N ALA A 111 0.52 2.72 -11.35
CA ALA A 111 1.56 2.99 -12.35
C ALA A 111 2.52 1.81 -12.52
N HIS A 112 2.87 1.13 -11.42
CA HIS A 112 3.76 -0.04 -11.47
C HIS A 112 3.14 -1.23 -12.22
N VAL A 113 1.80 -1.34 -12.30
CA VAL A 113 1.12 -2.42 -13.03
C VAL A 113 1.36 -2.29 -14.52
N VAL A 114 1.35 -1.06 -15.05
CA VAL A 114 1.48 -0.80 -16.50
C VAL A 114 2.89 -0.40 -16.92
N LYS A 115 3.84 -0.46 -15.99
CA LYS A 115 5.24 -0.15 -16.24
C LYS A 115 5.85 -1.19 -17.19
N ASP A 116 6.55 -0.72 -18.22
CA ASP A 116 7.21 -1.55 -19.24
C ASP A 116 6.25 -2.48 -20.02
N ALA A 117 4.94 -2.28 -19.87
CA ALA A 117 3.90 -3.02 -20.58
C ALA A 117 3.86 -2.57 -22.04
N GLN A 118 3.84 -3.53 -22.96
CA GLN A 118 3.63 -3.29 -24.39
C GLN A 118 2.15 -3.41 -24.73
N GLU A 119 1.46 -4.33 -24.07
CA GLU A 119 0.03 -4.56 -24.21
C GLU A 119 -0.63 -4.49 -22.83
N VAL A 120 -1.78 -3.80 -22.77
CA VAL A 120 -2.60 -3.68 -21.58
C VAL A 120 -4.02 -4.10 -21.94
N THR A 121 -4.51 -5.12 -21.26
CA THR A 121 -5.86 -5.67 -21.44
C THR A 121 -6.65 -5.45 -20.17
N VAL A 122 -7.82 -4.82 -20.32
CA VAL A 122 -8.75 -4.59 -19.23
C VAL A 122 -9.91 -5.59 -19.36
N ARG A 123 -10.19 -6.29 -18.26
CA ARG A 123 -11.34 -7.19 -18.14
C ARG A 123 -12.39 -6.60 -17.23
N LEU A 124 -13.60 -6.44 -17.73
CA LEU A 124 -14.74 -5.94 -16.98
C LEU A 124 -15.38 -7.03 -16.10
N ALA A 125 -16.25 -6.65 -15.17
CA ALA A 125 -17.02 -7.56 -14.33
C ALA A 125 -18.02 -8.43 -15.12
N ASP A 126 -18.39 -8.01 -16.34
CA ASP A 126 -19.24 -8.79 -17.25
C ASP A 126 -18.42 -9.74 -18.16
N ARG A 127 -17.12 -9.90 -17.88
CA ARG A 127 -16.14 -10.71 -18.62
C ARG A 127 -15.80 -10.20 -20.03
N ARG A 128 -16.24 -9.01 -20.42
CA ARG A 128 -15.73 -8.39 -21.65
C ARG A 128 -14.29 -7.94 -21.47
N GLU A 129 -13.49 -8.11 -22.51
CA GLU A 129 -12.09 -7.70 -22.55
C GLU A 129 -11.87 -6.60 -23.59
N PHE A 130 -11.01 -5.64 -23.25
CA PHE A 130 -10.69 -4.50 -24.09
C PHE A 130 -9.20 -4.23 -24.05
N SER A 131 -8.60 -3.99 -25.23
CA SER A 131 -7.28 -3.37 -25.29
C SER A 131 -7.37 -1.93 -24.79
N ALA A 132 -6.52 -1.58 -23.85
CA ALA A 132 -6.49 -0.29 -23.21
C ALA A 132 -5.31 0.55 -23.69
N LYS A 133 -5.54 1.86 -23.83
CA LYS A 133 -4.49 2.83 -24.07
C LYS A 133 -4.08 3.48 -22.75
N VAL A 134 -2.78 3.51 -22.47
CA VAL A 134 -2.23 4.32 -21.38
C VAL A 134 -2.26 5.78 -21.81
N LEU A 135 -3.06 6.59 -21.12
CA LEU A 135 -3.12 8.04 -21.37
C LEU A 135 -1.99 8.78 -20.64
N GLY A 136 -1.56 8.25 -19.51
CA GLY A 136 -0.44 8.76 -18.72
C GLY A 136 -0.24 7.96 -17.44
N SER A 137 0.94 8.09 -16.84
CA SER A 137 1.27 7.51 -15.55
C SER A 137 2.16 8.46 -14.75
N ASP A 138 2.01 8.42 -13.44
CA ASP A 138 2.85 9.11 -12.47
C ASP A 138 3.45 8.09 -11.51
N ALA A 139 4.77 7.90 -11.60
CA ALA A 139 5.50 6.96 -10.76
C ALA A 139 5.63 7.43 -9.30
N THR A 140 5.50 8.74 -9.02
CA THR A 140 5.62 9.27 -7.66
C THR A 140 4.40 8.96 -6.81
N THR A 141 3.20 9.08 -7.39
CA THR A 141 1.94 8.72 -6.72
C THR A 141 1.49 7.29 -7.00
N ASP A 142 2.21 6.56 -7.85
CA ASP A 142 1.88 5.21 -8.35
C ASP A 142 0.50 5.14 -9.02
N ILE A 143 0.11 6.17 -9.78
CA ILE A 143 -1.18 6.24 -10.49
C ILE A 143 -0.98 6.16 -12.00
N ALA A 144 -1.80 5.38 -12.69
CA ALA A 144 -1.91 5.39 -14.14
C ALA A 144 -3.36 5.55 -14.59
N VAL A 145 -3.52 6.25 -15.73
CA VAL A 145 -4.80 6.51 -16.38
C VAL A 145 -4.87 5.71 -17.66
N LEU A 146 -5.90 4.88 -17.78
CA LEU A 146 -6.17 4.03 -18.94
C LEU A 146 -7.47 4.45 -19.62
N ARG A 147 -7.56 4.17 -20.92
CA ARG A 147 -8.77 4.35 -21.71
C ARG A 147 -9.10 3.09 -22.50
N ILE A 148 -10.35 2.65 -22.39
CA ILE A 148 -10.91 1.58 -23.22
C ILE A 148 -11.99 2.11 -24.17
N PRO A 149 -12.19 1.49 -25.34
CA PRO A 149 -13.24 1.87 -26.30
C PRO A 149 -14.60 1.28 -25.90
N ALA A 150 -15.18 1.75 -24.80
CA ALA A 150 -16.50 1.33 -24.32
C ALA A 150 -17.28 2.51 -23.72
N GLN A 151 -18.61 2.40 -23.69
CA GLN A 151 -19.51 3.45 -23.18
C GLN A 151 -20.60 2.83 -22.29
N GLY A 152 -21.26 3.68 -21.49
CA GLY A 152 -22.33 3.26 -20.59
C GLY A 152 -21.82 2.37 -19.45
N LEU A 153 -20.56 2.53 -19.06
CA LEU A 153 -19.93 1.71 -18.04
C LEU A 153 -20.35 2.15 -16.62
N PRO A 154 -20.47 1.21 -15.66
CA PRO A 154 -20.63 1.56 -14.25
C PRO A 154 -19.38 2.28 -13.76
N THR A 155 -19.55 3.31 -12.91
CA THR A 155 -18.44 4.14 -12.43
C THR A 155 -18.39 4.21 -10.91
N VAL A 156 -17.18 4.28 -10.36
CA VAL A 156 -16.99 4.69 -8.97
C VAL A 156 -17.07 6.21 -8.83
N ARG A 157 -17.46 6.68 -7.64
CA ARG A 157 -17.37 8.10 -7.28
C ARG A 157 -16.13 8.32 -6.43
N LEU A 158 -15.35 9.35 -6.77
CA LEU A 158 -14.21 9.76 -5.95
C LEU A 158 -14.72 10.43 -4.67
N GLY A 159 -14.28 9.92 -3.53
CA GLY A 159 -14.55 10.51 -2.22
C GLY A 159 -13.65 11.71 -1.91
N ALA A 160 -13.85 12.32 -0.74
CA ALA A 160 -13.01 13.40 -0.22
C ALA A 160 -12.07 12.86 0.87
N PRO A 161 -10.78 12.64 0.61
CA PRO A 161 -9.85 12.05 1.57
C PRO A 161 -9.72 12.88 2.86
N LYS A 162 -9.93 14.20 2.78
CA LYS A 162 -9.89 15.12 3.93
C LYS A 162 -10.95 14.84 5.00
N LEU A 163 -11.98 14.06 4.68
CA LEU A 163 -13.05 13.68 5.59
C LEU A 163 -12.78 12.33 6.29
N LEU A 164 -11.78 11.58 5.86
CA LEU A 164 -11.42 10.30 6.49
C LEU A 164 -10.70 10.54 7.82
N GLN A 165 -11.05 9.74 8.81
CA GLN A 165 -10.44 9.77 10.14
C GLN A 165 -9.74 8.43 10.42
N VAL A 166 -8.68 8.47 11.24
CA VAL A 166 -8.00 7.25 11.70
C VAL A 166 -8.99 6.41 12.51
N GLY A 167 -9.08 5.12 12.20
CA GLY A 167 -10.06 4.20 12.79
C GLY A 167 -11.38 4.08 12.03
N ALA A 168 -11.58 4.83 10.95
CA ALA A 168 -12.74 4.65 10.08
C ALA A 168 -12.69 3.28 9.36
N PRO A 169 -13.82 2.58 9.21
CA PRO A 169 -13.87 1.32 8.46
C PRO A 169 -13.61 1.55 6.97
N VAL A 170 -12.84 0.66 6.36
CA VAL A 170 -12.53 0.67 4.92
C VAL A 170 -12.81 -0.69 4.29
N LEU A 171 -13.17 -0.69 3.02
CA LEU A 171 -13.37 -1.90 2.22
C LEU A 171 -12.55 -1.79 0.94
N ALA A 172 -11.64 -2.74 0.72
CA ALA A 172 -10.97 -2.91 -0.55
C ALA A 172 -11.77 -3.88 -1.42
N ILE A 173 -11.97 -3.51 -2.69
CA ILE A 173 -12.65 -4.34 -3.69
C ILE A 173 -11.68 -4.51 -4.85
N GLY A 174 -11.38 -5.77 -5.20
CA GLY A 174 -10.47 -6.10 -6.28
C GLY A 174 -10.58 -7.58 -6.65
N PRO A 175 -10.40 -7.94 -7.93
CA PRO A 175 -10.21 -9.32 -8.32
C PRO A 175 -8.84 -9.81 -7.84
N PRO A 176 -8.75 -10.88 -7.01
CA PRO A 176 -7.48 -11.29 -6.39
C PRO A 176 -6.44 -11.83 -7.39
N TYR A 177 -6.85 -12.33 -8.55
CA TYR A 177 -5.97 -12.97 -9.54
C TYR A 177 -6.27 -12.55 -10.99
N GLY A 178 -6.86 -11.37 -11.21
CA GLY A 178 -7.36 -10.99 -12.55
C GLY A 178 -8.60 -11.76 -13.00
N GLU A 179 -9.18 -12.58 -12.10
CA GLU A 179 -10.45 -13.25 -12.31
C GLU A 179 -11.60 -12.32 -11.91
N THR A 180 -12.30 -11.77 -12.90
CA THR A 180 -13.61 -11.12 -12.78
C THR A 180 -14.74 -11.96 -13.36
#